data_AF-A0A7M1AT95-F1
#
_entry.id   AF-A0A7M1AT95-F1
#
_cell.length_a   1.000
_cell.length_b   1.000
_cell.length_c   1.000
_cell.angle_alpha   90.00
_cell.angle_beta   90.00
_cell.angle_gamma   90.00
#
_symmetry.space_group_name_H-M   'P 1'
#
loop_
_entity.id
_entity.type
_entity.pdbx_description
1 polymer ?
#
loop_
_entity_poly.entity_id
_entity_poly.type
_entity_poly.pdbx_seq_one_letter_code
_entity_poly.pdbx_strand_id
1 'polypeptide(L)' 'MKKISLTFILLLLSFSGCVNKHGISMKYYSDCKEYYDLQGYYHKECGEDDIVTYEQMKNVIKKKETPPKGNVW' A
#
# COMPACT_ATOMS: atom_id res chain seq x y z
N MET A 1 28.37 8.94 -22.32
CA MET A 1 27.01 8.42 -22.60
C MET A 1 26.72 7.08 -21.92
N LYS A 2 27.58 6.04 -22.02
CA LYS A 2 27.35 4.72 -21.37
C LYS A 2 27.08 4.75 -19.85
N LYS A 3 27.76 5.63 -19.09
CA LYS A 3 27.56 5.75 -17.63
C LYS A 3 26.16 6.23 -17.24
N ILE A 4 25.60 7.21 -17.97
CA ILE A 4 24.24 7.74 -17.75
C ILE A 4 23.18 6.67 -18.08
N SER A 5 23.41 5.87 -19.12
CA SER A 5 22.51 4.77 -19.50
C SER A 5 22.44 3.69 -18.42
N LEU A 6 23.56 3.34 -17.77
CA LEU A 6 23.57 2.35 -16.68
C LEU A 6 22.82 2.84 -15.43
N THR A 7 23.00 4.12 -15.07
CA THR A 7 22.30 4.72 -13.92
C THR A 7 20.79 4.74 -14.13
N PHE A 8 20.32 5.01 -15.35
CA PHE A 8 18.90 4.98 -15.69
C PHE A 8 18.29 3.58 -15.57
N ILE A 9 19.03 2.54 -16.01
CA ILE A 9 18.57 1.15 -15.90
C ILE A 9 18.46 0.73 -14.42
N LEU A 10 19.43 1.10 -13.60
CA LEU A 10 19.40 0.81 -12.15
C LEU A 10 18.21 1.49 -11.46
N LEU A 11 17.90 2.72 -11.86
CA LEU A 11 16.78 3.48 -11.32
C LEU A 11 15.44 2.80 -11.63
N LEU A 12 15.24 2.36 -12.87
CA LEU A 12 14.01 1.66 -13.27
C LEU A 12 13.81 0.33 -12.53
N LEU A 13 14.90 -0.41 -12.28
CA LEU A 13 14.86 -1.65 -11.51
C LEU A 13 14.56 -1.42 -10.02
N SER A 14 14.88 -0.23 -9.48
CA SER A 14 14.64 0.08 -8.06
C SER A 14 13.17 0.37 -7.74
N PHE A 15 12.32 0.60 -8.74
CA PHE A 15 10.89 0.85 -8.58
C PHE A 15 10.02 -0.36 -8.98
N SER A 16 10.53 -1.58 -8.85
CA SER A 16 9.80 -2.81 -9.17
C SER A 16 8.84 -3.26 -8.05
N GLY A 17 7.88 -2.41 -7.68
CA GLY A 17 6.74 -2.82 -6.85
C GLY A 17 5.63 -3.41 -7.72
N CYS A 18 4.97 -4.47 -7.28
CA CYS A 18 3.77 -4.98 -7.93
C CYS A 18 2.54 -4.22 -7.41
N VAL A 19 1.61 -3.91 -8.32
CA VAL A 19 0.34 -3.29 -7.99
C VAL A 19 -0.73 -4.37 -7.94
N ASN A 20 -1.44 -4.49 -6.83
CA ASN A 20 -2.53 -5.43 -6.65
C ASN A 20 -3.84 -4.69 -6.32
N LYS A 21 -4.90 -5.43 -5.97
CA LYS A 21 -6.23 -4.86 -5.66
C LYS A 21 -6.26 -4.04 -4.36
N HIS A 22 -5.36 -4.34 -3.42
CA HIS A 22 -5.33 -3.78 -2.07
C HIS A 22 -4.32 -2.63 -1.94
N GLY A 23 -3.29 -2.60 -2.79
CA GLY A 23 -2.24 -1.59 -2.77
C GLY A 23 -1.01 -1.97 -3.60
N ILE A 24 0.16 -1.61 -3.06
CA ILE A 24 1.48 -1.92 -3.61
C ILE A 24 2.14 -2.97 -2.72
N SER A 25 2.61 -4.05 -3.31
CA SER A 25 3.25 -5.17 -2.61
C SER A 25 4.43 -5.74 -3.42
N MET A 26 5.19 -6.65 -2.82
CA MET A 26 6.20 -7.45 -3.56
C MET A 26 5.59 -8.71 -4.21
N LYS A 27 4.33 -9.03 -3.88
CA LYS A 27 3.61 -10.22 -4.35
C LYS A 27 2.36 -9.82 -5.11
N TYR A 28 2.26 -10.26 -6.36
CA TYR A 28 1.07 -9.93 -7.17
C TYR A 28 -0.24 -10.45 -6.57
N TYR A 29 -0.22 -11.63 -5.94
CA TYR A 29 -1.36 -12.17 -5.18
C TYR A 29 -1.11 -12.00 -3.68
N SER A 30 -2.02 -11.32 -3.00
CA SER A 30 -1.96 -11.14 -1.55
C SER A 30 -2.24 -12.46 -0.82
N ASP A 31 -1.52 -12.69 0.27
CA ASP A 31 -1.84 -13.78 1.17
C ASP A 31 -3.07 -13.38 2.00
N CYS A 32 -4.14 -14.18 1.93
CA CYS A 32 -5.36 -13.93 2.69
C CYS A 32 -5.51 -14.94 3.82
N LYS A 33 -5.82 -14.46 5.02
CA LYS A 33 -6.23 -15.29 6.15
C LYS A 33 -7.73 -15.50 6.07
N GLU A 34 -8.13 -16.76 6.00
CA GLU A 34 -9.53 -17.16 5.95
C GLU A 34 -9.84 -17.97 7.21
N TYR A 35 -10.83 -17.54 7.98
CA TYR A 35 -11.22 -18.20 9.23
C TYR A 35 -12.71 -18.00 9.53
N TYR A 36 -13.23 -18.84 10.42
CA TYR A 36 -14.56 -18.67 10.99
C TYR A 36 -14.43 -18.16 12.42
N ASP A 37 -15.23 -17.17 12.80
CA ASP A 37 -15.27 -16.72 14.19
C ASP A 37 -16.03 -17.69 15.09
N LEU A 38 -16.06 -17.42 16.40
CA LEU A 38 -16.76 -18.26 17.38
C LEU A 38 -18.27 -18.34 17.15
N GLN A 39 -18.85 -17.42 16.38
CA GLN A 39 -20.27 -17.42 16.01
C GLN A 39 -20.51 -18.15 14.68
N GLY A 40 -19.46 -18.60 14.00
CA GLY A 40 -19.52 -19.31 12.72
C GLY A 40 -19.59 -18.39 11.50
N TYR A 41 -19.30 -17.09 11.63
CA TYR A 41 -19.23 -16.19 10.47
C TYR A 41 -17.88 -16.32 9.77
N TYR A 42 -17.91 -16.36 8.43
CA TYR A 42 -16.71 -16.40 7.59
C TYR A 42 -16.06 -15.02 7.49
N HIS A 43 -14.77 -14.98 7.76
CA HIS A 43 -13.93 -13.80 7.62
C HIS A 43 -12.79 -14.07 6.64
N LYS A 44 -12.50 -13.08 5.79
CA LYS A 44 -11.39 -13.09 4.84
C LYS A 44 -10.63 -11.79 4.96
N GLU A 45 -9.44 -11.87 5.54
CA GLU A 45 -8.54 -10.74 5.74
C GLU A 45 -7.40 -10.84 4.73
N CYS A 46 -7.20 -9.81 3.91
CA CYS A 46 -6.21 -9.77 2.84
C CYS A 46 -5.39 -8.48 2.92
N GLY A 47 -4.17 -8.50 2.40
CA GLY A 47 -3.32 -7.32 2.28
C GLY A 47 -2.45 -7.03 3.50
N GLU A 48 -2.24 -8.02 4.38
CA GLU A 48 -1.25 -7.92 5.45
C GLU A 48 0.20 -7.82 4.92
N ASP A 49 0.44 -8.35 3.71
CA ASP A 49 1.73 -8.36 3.03
C ASP A 49 1.95 -7.15 2.11
N ASP A 50 0.98 -6.24 2.03
CA ASP A 50 1.11 -5.02 1.24
C ASP A 50 2.03 -4.01 1.93
N ILE A 51 2.94 -3.41 1.15
CA ILE A 51 3.85 -2.37 1.63
C ILE A 51 3.07 -1.08 1.90
N VAL A 52 2.12 -0.77 1.03
CA VAL A 52 1.23 0.40 1.15
C VAL A 52 -0.16 0.01 0.65
N THR A 53 -1.17 0.13 1.48
CA THR A 53 -2.57 -0.09 1.07
C THR A 53 -3.22 1.18 0.55
N TYR A 54 -4.18 1.05 -0.36
CA TYR A 54 -4.96 2.19 -0.84
C TYR A 54 -5.76 2.87 0.26
N GLU A 55 -6.20 2.12 1.27
CA GLU A 55 -6.90 2.68 2.43
C GLU A 55 -5.99 3.59 3.26
N GLN A 56 -4.76 3.17 3.52
CA GLN A 56 -3.76 4.00 4.19
C GLN A 56 -3.51 5.28 3.39
N MET A 57 -3.30 5.17 2.08
CA MET A 57 -3.12 6.32 1.19
C MET A 57 -4.31 7.28 1.24
N LYS A 58 -5.53 6.76 1.18
CA LYS A 58 -6.77 7.55 1.29
C LYS A 58 -6.85 8.29 2.62
N ASN A 59 -6.47 7.66 3.72
CA ASN A 59 -6.49 8.27 5.05
C ASN A 59 -5.45 9.40 5.18
N VAL A 60 -4.25 9.21 4.61
CA VAL A 60 -3.22 10.26 4.57
C VAL A 60 -3.68 11.46 3.75
N ILE A 61 -4.28 11.23 2.58
CA ILE A 61 -4.84 12.30 1.73
C ILE A 61 -5.93 13.06 2.47
N LYS A 62 -6.90 12.36 3.08
CA LYS A 62 -7.97 12.99 3.87
C LYS A 62 -7.46 13.81 5.05
N LYS A 63 -6.45 13.31 5.78
CA LYS A 63 -5.83 14.05 6.90
C LYS A 63 -5.12 15.32 6.43
N LYS A 64 -4.58 15.31 5.22
CA LYS A 64 -3.96 16.49 4.60
C LYS A 64 -5.00 17.54 4.19
N GLU A 65 -6.21 17.10 3.84
CA GLU A 65 -7.33 17.98 3.47
C GLU A 65 -8.03 18.60 4.69
N THR A 66 -7.99 17.98 5.86
CA THR A 66 -8.54 18.60 7.07
C THR A 66 -7.66 19.79 7.47
N PRO A 67 -8.21 21.03 7.51
CA PRO A 67 -7.45 22.18 7.96
C PRO A 67 -6.97 21.96 9.41
N PRO A 68 -5.80 22.50 9.80
CA PRO A 68 -5.36 22.41 11.19
C PRO A 68 -6.48 22.96 12.07
N LYS A 69 -6.86 22.21 13.11
CA LYS A 69 -7.73 22.72 14.18
C LYS A 69 -6.93 23.74 14.97
N GLY A 70 -6.80 24.94 14.41
CA GLY A 70 -6.31 26.12 15.10
C GLY A 70 -7.39 26.56 16.06
N ASN A 71 -7.19 26.27 17.34
CA ASN A 71 -7.81 27.02 18.41
C ASN A 71 -7.26 28.45 18.33
N VAL A 72 -8.08 29.35 17.80
CA VAL A 72 -7.90 30.80 17.92
C VAL A 72 -8.22 31.16 19.36
N TRP A 73 -7.18 31.35 20.17
CA TRP A 73 -7.18 32.22 21.34
C TRP A 73 -5.78 32.85 21.47
#